data_AF-A0A5E7WEI3-F1
#
_entry.id   AF-A0A5E7WEI3-F1
#
_cell.length_a   1.000
_cell.length_b   1.000
_cell.length_c   1.000
_cell.angle_alpha   90.00
_cell.angle_beta   90.00
_cell.angle_gamma   90.00
#
_symmetry.space_group_name_H-M   'P 1'
#
loop_
_entity.id
_entity.type
_entity.pdbx_description
1 polymer ?
#
loop_
_entity_poly.entity_id
_entity_poly.type
_entity_poly.pdbx_seq_one_letter_code
_entity_poly.pdbx_strand_id
1 'polypeptide(L)'
;MRKLISPSMRFELRKALAWLQDIGGRACFWRWEIGRFKLREDSTYDILYVGRKTQREFVKVLLGAESKTVNSQLKSDNSERTVWVSEMPTLGALYVPQYLSAVVPLSRSIEDITARYNTELRRNLRKNRLRYRMKQALNDDEIEIADREMLKPYASARHGAAASQIESREVQRVAKSAGRLDLVLLEDEIVACHLGCVITRAGKRYWSTVRFGYPDVVFSDAKKLREINSITTFMALEWAIENGFDYYDIGTCLARPDDGLLEWKRRRGGDVDTLGNYGYLFVRLPKVGAAQFLWETPLFAVQGKQLTLHLGLPDGPSDGEVANRYREMGFGGLFKIYLHCSRAPGKTLLDTLRSRYAHLKSPPVLESIVST
;
A
#
# COMPACT_ATOMS: atom_id res chain seq x y z
N MET A 1 -3.03 8.37 -34.08
CA MET A 1 -2.07 7.98 -33.01
C MET A 1 -2.59 6.93 -32.01
N ARG A 2 -3.79 7.05 -31.39
CA ARG A 2 -4.27 6.03 -30.41
C ARG A 2 -4.22 4.59 -30.97
N LYS A 3 -4.68 4.33 -32.19
CA LYS A 3 -4.69 2.98 -32.78
C LYS A 3 -3.30 2.37 -33.06
N LEU A 4 -2.21 3.15 -33.03
CA LEU A 4 -0.86 2.69 -33.40
C LEU A 4 0.00 2.27 -32.19
N ILE A 5 -0.44 2.56 -30.97
CA ILE A 5 0.31 2.28 -29.74
C ILE A 5 -0.51 1.34 -28.87
N SER A 6 0.06 0.18 -28.53
CA SER A 6 -0.59 -0.84 -27.70
C SER A 6 -0.95 -0.28 -26.31
N PRO A 7 -2.00 -0.77 -25.65
CA PRO A 7 -2.36 -0.33 -24.29
C PRO A 7 -1.19 -0.41 -23.30
N SER A 8 -0.37 -1.45 -23.39
CA SER A 8 0.83 -1.61 -22.55
C SER A 8 1.87 -0.52 -22.83
N MET A 9 2.12 -0.16 -24.08
CA MET A 9 3.04 0.93 -24.41
C MET A 9 2.51 2.28 -23.92
N ARG A 10 1.19 2.52 -24.00
CA ARG A 10 0.60 3.75 -23.46
C ARG A 10 0.77 3.84 -21.94
N PHE A 11 0.62 2.71 -21.24
CA PHE A 11 0.91 2.63 -19.80
C PHE A 11 2.37 2.99 -19.51
N GLU A 12 3.33 2.38 -20.22
CA GLU A 12 4.75 2.69 -20.03
C GLU A 12 5.11 4.15 -20.39
N LEU A 13 4.46 4.76 -21.40
CA LEU A 13 4.65 6.18 -21.73
C LEU A 13 4.13 7.12 -20.64
N ARG A 14 2.92 6.87 -20.11
CA ARG A 14 2.38 7.65 -18.98
C ARG A 14 3.28 7.52 -17.75
N LYS A 15 3.76 6.31 -17.52
CA LYS A 15 4.69 5.96 -16.45
C LYS A 15 6.02 6.70 -16.60
N ALA A 16 6.61 6.74 -17.80
CA ALA A 16 7.81 7.52 -18.10
C ALA A 16 7.60 9.04 -17.93
N LEU A 17 6.44 9.57 -18.37
CA LEU A 17 6.10 10.98 -18.19
C LEU A 17 5.98 11.35 -16.70
N ALA A 18 5.28 10.54 -15.90
CA ALA A 18 5.15 10.77 -14.46
C ALA A 18 6.51 10.75 -13.75
N TRP A 19 7.39 9.83 -14.16
CA TRP A 19 8.77 9.77 -13.67
C TRP A 19 9.57 11.02 -14.05
N LEU A 20 9.50 11.48 -15.30
CA LEU A 20 10.16 12.72 -15.74
C LEU A 20 9.66 13.95 -14.99
N GLN A 21 8.34 14.04 -14.76
CA GLN A 21 7.75 15.12 -13.98
C GLN A 21 8.23 15.12 -12.53
N ASP A 22 8.32 13.94 -11.90
CA ASP A 22 8.83 13.83 -10.54
C ASP A 22 10.33 14.22 -10.48
N ILE A 23 11.14 13.75 -11.42
CA ILE A 23 12.57 14.14 -11.52
C ILE A 23 12.72 15.65 -11.74
N GLY A 24 11.95 16.23 -12.67
CA GLY A 24 11.96 17.68 -12.89
C GLY A 24 11.60 18.45 -11.62
N GLY A 25 10.63 17.94 -10.85
CA GLY A 25 10.28 18.48 -9.53
C GLY A 25 11.42 18.39 -8.51
N ARG A 26 12.15 17.27 -8.48
CA ARG A 26 13.31 17.06 -7.59
C ARG A 26 14.49 17.94 -7.98
N ALA A 27 14.72 18.20 -9.26
CA ALA A 27 15.82 19.06 -9.74
C ALA A 27 15.69 20.53 -9.33
N CYS A 28 14.53 20.97 -8.85
CA CYS A 28 14.29 22.33 -8.38
C CYS A 28 14.87 22.54 -6.97
N PHE A 29 16.19 22.53 -6.82
CA PHE A 29 16.88 22.59 -5.52
C PHE A 29 16.50 23.82 -4.67
N TRP A 30 16.07 24.93 -5.27
CA TRP A 30 15.58 26.11 -4.56
C TRP A 30 14.27 25.90 -3.79
N ARG A 31 13.57 24.78 -4.03
CA ARG A 31 12.37 24.37 -3.28
C ARG A 31 12.69 23.42 -2.13
N TRP A 32 13.96 23.06 -1.97
CA TRP A 32 14.39 22.11 -0.96
C TRP A 32 14.60 22.80 0.39
N GLU A 33 14.37 22.04 1.44
CA GLU A 33 14.71 22.38 2.80
C GLU A 33 15.54 21.26 3.42
N ILE A 34 16.29 21.63 4.46
CA ILE A 34 16.89 20.70 5.39
C ILE A 34 16.10 20.82 6.69
N GLY A 35 15.37 19.76 7.03
CA GLY A 35 14.51 19.71 8.22
C GLY A 35 14.99 18.62 9.17
N ARG A 36 14.92 18.88 10.48
CA ARG A 36 15.10 17.85 11.51
C ARG A 36 13.80 17.64 12.27
N PHE A 37 13.47 16.40 12.56
CA PHE A 37 12.33 16.04 13.40
C PHE A 37 12.54 14.67 14.03
N LYS A 38 11.78 14.37 15.09
CA LYS A 38 11.66 13.04 15.66
C LYS A 38 10.37 12.38 15.20
N LEU A 39 10.33 11.05 15.17
CA LEU A 39 9.10 10.29 14.89
C LEU A 39 8.17 10.24 16.11
N ARG A 40 8.73 10.24 17.31
CA ARG A 40 8.04 10.26 18.60
C ARG A 40 8.82 11.12 19.59
N GLU A 41 8.16 11.61 20.63
CA GLU A 41 8.81 12.45 21.65
C GLU A 41 9.95 11.70 22.37
N ASP A 42 9.76 10.42 22.63
CA ASP A 42 10.69 9.51 23.30
C ASP A 42 11.70 8.85 22.34
N SER A 43 11.59 9.08 21.03
CA SER A 43 12.49 8.45 20.06
C SER A 43 13.93 8.92 20.26
N THR A 44 14.84 7.95 20.27
CA THR A 44 16.29 8.19 20.37
C THR A 44 16.95 8.53 19.04
N TYR A 45 16.18 8.49 17.93
CA TYR A 45 16.64 8.78 16.58
C TYR A 45 16.16 10.15 16.12
N ASP A 46 17.07 10.89 15.49
CA ASP A 46 16.74 12.13 14.80
C ASP A 46 16.65 11.85 13.30
N ILE A 47 15.57 12.33 12.67
CA ILE A 47 15.40 12.26 11.22
C ILE A 47 15.92 13.55 10.62
N LEU A 48 16.94 13.44 9.77
CA LEU A 48 17.42 14.53 8.93
C LEU A 48 16.84 14.38 7.53
N TYR A 49 15.87 15.24 7.22
CA TYR A 49 15.19 15.29 5.94
C TYR A 49 15.82 16.33 5.01
N VAL A 50 16.09 15.94 3.77
CA VAL A 50 16.62 16.80 2.71
C VAL A 50 15.77 16.64 1.45
N GLY A 51 14.91 17.62 1.16
CA GLY A 51 13.98 17.56 0.03
C GLY A 51 12.97 18.69 0.04
N ARG A 52 11.91 18.58 -0.76
CA ARG A 52 10.86 19.60 -0.89
C ARG A 52 10.06 19.72 0.40
N LYS A 53 9.76 20.96 0.81
CA LYS A 53 8.96 21.26 2.01
C LYS A 53 7.60 20.57 2.02
N THR A 54 6.93 20.49 0.88
CA THR A 54 5.62 19.85 0.72
C THR A 54 5.64 18.34 1.00
N GLN A 55 6.81 17.71 0.87
CA GLN A 55 6.96 16.26 1.01
C GLN A 55 7.37 15.83 2.42
N ARG A 56 7.84 16.75 3.28
CA ARG A 56 8.25 16.43 4.65
C ARG A 56 7.14 15.81 5.48
N GLU A 57 5.93 16.36 5.43
CA GLU A 57 4.80 15.83 6.20
C GLU A 57 4.39 14.43 5.69
N PHE A 58 4.53 14.17 4.39
CA PHE A 58 4.38 12.82 3.86
C PHE A 58 5.45 11.86 4.39
N VAL A 59 6.71 12.29 4.47
CA VAL A 59 7.80 11.47 5.04
C VAL A 59 7.50 11.08 6.49
N LYS A 60 7.04 12.04 7.31
CA LYS A 60 6.59 11.77 8.68
C LYS A 60 5.54 10.67 8.72
N VAL A 61 4.51 10.76 7.87
CA VAL A 61 3.45 9.73 7.78
C VAL A 61 4.01 8.37 7.35
N LEU A 62 4.85 8.35 6.31
CA LEU A 62 5.43 7.10 5.79
C LEU A 62 6.31 6.40 6.84
N LEU A 63 7.07 7.15 7.62
CA LEU A 63 7.91 6.62 8.71
C LEU A 63 7.15 6.37 10.01
N GLY A 64 5.85 6.66 10.05
CA GLY A 64 5.00 6.38 11.22
C GLY A 64 5.16 7.37 12.38
N ALA A 65 5.44 8.64 12.09
CA ALA A 65 5.48 9.69 13.11
C ALA A 65 4.10 9.89 13.77
N GLU A 66 4.11 10.17 15.07
CA GLU A 66 2.88 10.46 15.83
C GLU A 66 2.41 11.90 15.60
N SER A 67 1.08 12.11 15.54
CA SER A 67 0.43 13.35 15.11
C SER A 67 0.74 14.60 15.97
N LYS A 68 1.35 14.41 17.14
CA LYS A 68 1.74 15.48 18.07
C LYS A 68 3.23 15.81 18.06
N THR A 69 4.00 15.35 17.07
CA THR A 69 5.44 15.64 17.05
C THR A 69 5.71 17.13 16.81
N VAL A 70 6.16 17.80 17.87
CA VAL A 70 6.65 19.17 17.85
C VAL A 70 7.87 19.24 16.93
N ASN A 71 7.88 20.20 15.99
CA ASN A 71 9.10 20.60 15.29
C ASN A 71 10.03 21.26 16.32
N SER A 72 10.69 20.47 17.15
CA SER A 72 11.67 20.97 18.10
C SER A 72 12.90 21.45 17.31
N GLN A 73 13.40 22.63 17.65
CA GLN A 73 14.75 23.05 17.26
C GLN A 73 15.73 22.10 17.96
N LEU A 74 15.97 20.94 17.35
CA LEU A 74 16.87 19.91 17.87
C LEU A 74 18.30 20.46 17.85
N LYS A 75 18.89 20.60 19.03
CA LYS A 75 20.33 20.87 19.19
C LYS A 75 21.10 19.73 18.52
N SER A 76 22.08 20.13 17.71
CA SER A 76 23.00 19.22 17.03
C SER A 76 23.86 18.51 18.05
N ASP A 77 23.64 17.22 18.33
CA ASP A 77 24.68 16.48 19.08
C ASP A 77 24.75 14.94 18.96
N ASN A 78 24.03 14.28 18.03
CA ASN A 78 24.30 12.84 17.84
C ASN A 78 24.20 12.37 16.38
N SER A 79 25.29 12.60 15.63
CA SER A 79 25.39 12.23 14.21
C SER A 79 25.26 10.72 13.95
N GLU A 80 25.56 9.87 14.94
CA GLU A 80 25.57 8.41 14.79
C GLU A 80 24.17 7.79 14.79
N ARG A 81 23.20 8.41 15.49
CA ARG A 81 21.79 7.99 15.55
C ARG A 81 20.89 8.80 14.61
N THR A 82 21.49 9.54 13.69
CA THR A 82 20.74 10.31 12.68
C THR A 82 20.34 9.39 11.52
N VAL A 83 19.05 9.34 11.21
CA VAL A 83 18.52 8.70 9.99
C VAL A 83 18.42 9.76 8.92
N TRP A 84 19.04 9.53 7.77
CA TRP A 84 18.98 10.48 6.66
C TRP A 84 17.88 10.09 5.71
N VAL A 85 17.00 11.03 5.38
CA VAL A 85 15.95 10.84 4.39
C VAL A 85 16.10 11.89 3.31
N SER A 86 16.26 11.44 2.06
CA SER A 86 16.40 12.35 0.93
C SER A 86 15.40 12.04 -0.18
N GLU A 87 15.00 13.08 -0.91
CA GLU A 87 14.35 12.92 -2.20
C GLU A 87 15.35 12.66 -3.34
N MET A 88 16.66 12.59 -3.11
CA MET A 88 17.62 12.15 -4.13
C MET A 88 18.43 10.92 -3.71
N PRO A 89 18.87 10.10 -4.68
CA PRO A 89 19.70 8.94 -4.41
C PRO A 89 20.93 9.33 -3.60
N THR A 90 21.14 8.65 -2.48
CA THR A 90 22.33 8.79 -1.65
C THR A 90 22.98 7.42 -1.47
N LEU A 91 24.32 7.40 -1.41
CA LEU A 91 25.08 6.16 -1.29
C LEU A 91 24.72 5.44 0.01
N GLY A 92 24.43 4.13 -0.10
CA GLY A 92 24.06 3.29 1.05
C GLY A 92 22.65 3.50 1.58
N ALA A 93 21.82 4.31 0.90
CA ALA A 93 20.42 4.48 1.28
C ALA A 93 19.53 3.38 0.69
N LEU A 94 18.51 3.00 1.45
CA LEU A 94 17.40 2.16 1.01
C LEU A 94 16.50 2.96 0.06
N TYR A 95 16.07 2.33 -1.03
CA TYR A 95 15.17 2.93 -2.02
C TYR A 95 13.74 2.61 -1.59
N VAL A 96 13.20 3.42 -0.69
CA VAL A 96 11.90 3.19 -0.05
C VAL A 96 10.80 3.70 -0.98
N PRO A 97 9.92 2.83 -1.52
CA PRO A 97 8.77 3.30 -2.28
C PRO A 97 7.86 4.12 -1.36
N GLN A 98 7.14 5.09 -1.92
CA GLN A 98 6.15 5.87 -1.19
C GLN A 98 4.83 5.10 -1.07
N TYR A 99 4.50 4.32 -2.10
CA TYR A 99 3.29 3.54 -2.16
C TYR A 99 3.52 2.17 -2.80
N LEU A 100 2.65 1.23 -2.46
CA LEU A 100 2.55 -0.09 -3.05
C LEU A 100 1.10 -0.37 -3.43
N SER A 101 0.89 -1.27 -4.37
CA SER A 101 -0.41 -1.86 -4.67
C SER A 101 -0.47 -3.28 -4.12
N ALA A 102 -1.68 -3.74 -3.78
CA ALA A 102 -1.91 -5.12 -3.40
C ALA A 102 -2.62 -5.84 -4.54
N VAL A 103 -1.92 -6.80 -5.14
CA VAL A 103 -2.30 -7.45 -6.39
C VAL A 103 -2.59 -8.92 -6.13
N VAL A 104 -3.74 -9.41 -6.57
CA VAL A 104 -4.13 -10.81 -6.51
C VAL A 104 -3.96 -11.45 -7.89
N PRO A 105 -3.08 -12.45 -8.05
CA PRO A 105 -3.01 -13.23 -9.28
C PRO A 105 -4.29 -14.06 -9.49
N LEU A 106 -4.91 -13.94 -10.68
CA LEU A 106 -6.18 -14.60 -11.01
C LEU A 106 -6.00 -15.90 -11.80
N SER A 107 -4.78 -16.41 -11.89
CA SER A 107 -4.49 -17.71 -12.52
C SER A 107 -4.86 -18.92 -11.65
N ARG A 108 -5.61 -18.70 -10.56
CA ARG A 108 -6.00 -19.72 -9.57
C ARG A 108 -7.53 -19.70 -9.42
N SER A 109 -8.09 -20.79 -8.90
CA SER A 109 -9.52 -20.82 -8.59
C SER A 109 -9.88 -19.80 -7.52
N ILE A 110 -11.16 -19.41 -7.48
CA ILE A 110 -11.64 -18.50 -6.44
C ILE A 110 -11.56 -19.15 -5.05
N GLU A 111 -11.70 -20.48 -4.96
CA GLU A 111 -11.50 -21.26 -3.75
C GLU A 111 -10.05 -21.15 -3.25
N ASP A 112 -9.06 -21.26 -4.14
CA ASP A 112 -7.64 -21.15 -3.79
C ASP A 112 -7.26 -19.74 -3.34
N ILE A 113 -7.83 -18.72 -3.97
CA ILE A 113 -7.62 -17.31 -3.59
C ILE A 113 -8.24 -17.06 -2.22
N THR A 114 -9.51 -17.44 -2.03
CA THR A 114 -10.23 -17.22 -0.77
C THR A 114 -9.70 -18.08 0.36
N ALA A 115 -9.08 -19.24 0.10
CA ALA A 115 -8.43 -20.06 1.14
C ALA A 115 -7.32 -19.30 1.89
N ARG A 116 -6.70 -18.30 1.24
CA ARG A 116 -5.67 -17.41 1.82
C ARG A 116 -6.25 -16.28 2.66
N TYR A 117 -7.57 -16.08 2.61
CA TYR A 117 -8.21 -15.03 3.41
C TYR A 117 -8.22 -15.43 4.88
N ASN A 118 -8.21 -14.43 5.77
CA ASN A 118 -8.37 -14.73 7.18
C ASN A 118 -9.75 -15.37 7.48
N THR A 119 -9.85 -16.11 8.59
CA THR A 119 -11.04 -16.92 8.90
C THR A 119 -12.32 -16.08 9.06
N GLU A 120 -12.24 -14.90 9.66
CA GLU A 120 -13.38 -13.99 9.82
C GLU A 120 -13.93 -13.55 8.46
N LEU A 121 -13.05 -13.14 7.54
CA LEU A 121 -13.44 -12.71 6.19
C LEU A 121 -14.09 -13.87 5.42
N ARG A 122 -13.49 -15.07 5.45
CA ARG A 122 -14.08 -16.26 4.80
C ARG A 122 -15.47 -16.57 5.35
N ARG A 123 -15.67 -16.50 6.67
CA ARG A 123 -16.98 -16.73 7.29
C ARG A 123 -17.99 -15.68 6.85
N ASN A 124 -17.59 -14.41 6.78
CA ASN A 124 -18.44 -13.32 6.30
C ASN A 124 -18.90 -13.56 4.85
N LEU A 125 -17.96 -13.88 3.95
CA LEU A 125 -18.27 -14.14 2.53
C LEU A 125 -19.26 -15.31 2.39
N ARG A 126 -19.00 -16.45 3.05
CA ARG A 126 -19.89 -17.62 3.02
C ARG A 126 -21.31 -17.31 3.51
N LYS A 127 -21.44 -16.49 4.54
CA LYS A 127 -22.73 -16.12 5.12
C LYS A 127 -23.52 -15.16 4.22
N ASN A 128 -22.84 -14.16 3.67
CA ASN A 128 -23.52 -12.99 3.14
C ASN A 128 -23.51 -12.88 1.61
N ARG A 129 -22.53 -13.46 0.90
CA ARG A 129 -22.32 -13.21 -0.54
C ARG A 129 -23.55 -13.39 -1.42
N LEU A 130 -24.36 -14.43 -1.18
CA LEU A 130 -25.54 -14.74 -1.99
C LEU A 130 -26.66 -13.69 -1.91
N ARG A 131 -26.66 -12.85 -0.86
CA ARG A 131 -27.64 -11.76 -0.67
C ARG A 131 -27.33 -10.53 -1.51
N TYR A 132 -26.10 -10.43 -2.01
CA TYR A 132 -25.60 -9.26 -2.72
C TYR A 132 -25.58 -9.49 -4.23
N ARG A 133 -25.97 -8.47 -4.99
CA ARG A 133 -25.93 -8.42 -6.46
C ARG A 133 -25.12 -7.21 -6.91
N MET A 134 -24.54 -7.31 -8.09
CA MET A 134 -23.76 -6.22 -8.69
C MET A 134 -24.34 -5.88 -10.05
N LYS A 135 -24.55 -4.58 -10.27
CA LYS A 135 -25.10 -4.03 -11.52
C LYS A 135 -24.17 -2.92 -12.00
N GLN A 136 -23.85 -2.91 -13.29
CA GLN A 136 -23.14 -1.78 -13.88
C GLN A 136 -24.05 -0.54 -13.95
N ALA A 137 -23.54 0.61 -13.51
CA ALA A 137 -24.12 1.91 -13.84
C ALA A 137 -23.79 2.27 -15.29
N LEU A 138 -24.80 2.46 -16.13
CA LEU A 138 -24.61 2.66 -17.58
C LEU A 138 -24.96 4.07 -18.06
N ASN A 139 -25.94 4.72 -17.41
CA ASN A 139 -26.39 6.05 -17.77
C ASN A 139 -25.70 7.13 -16.89
N ASP A 140 -25.76 8.38 -17.34
CA ASP A 140 -25.12 9.50 -16.65
C ASP A 140 -25.72 9.76 -15.27
N ASP A 141 -27.04 9.62 -15.13
CA ASP A 141 -27.76 9.90 -13.89
C ASP A 141 -27.32 8.94 -12.77
N GLU A 142 -27.25 7.63 -13.05
CA GLU A 142 -26.77 6.62 -12.09
C GLU A 142 -25.32 6.88 -11.67
N ILE A 143 -24.47 7.26 -12.63
CA ILE A 143 -23.06 7.56 -12.38
C ILE A 143 -22.94 8.81 -11.51
N GLU A 144 -23.71 9.86 -11.81
CA GLU A 144 -23.70 11.11 -11.06
C GLU A 144 -24.23 10.93 -9.64
N ILE A 145 -25.33 10.20 -9.47
CA ILE A 145 -25.88 9.84 -8.15
C ILE A 145 -24.83 9.10 -7.33
N ALA A 146 -24.20 8.08 -7.89
CA ALA A 146 -23.17 7.32 -7.20
C ALA A 146 -21.94 8.17 -6.84
N ASP A 147 -21.52 9.09 -7.71
CA ASP A 147 -20.42 10.01 -7.41
C ASP A 147 -20.76 10.97 -6.26
N ARG A 148 -21.93 11.60 -6.34
CA ARG A 148 -22.42 12.61 -5.40
C ARG A 148 -22.75 12.02 -4.03
N GLU A 149 -23.37 10.85 -3.99
CA GLU A 149 -23.95 10.28 -2.75
C GLU A 149 -23.07 9.20 -2.12
N MET A 150 -22.13 8.61 -2.87
CA MET A 150 -21.29 7.52 -2.37
C MET A 150 -19.79 7.76 -2.52
N LEU A 151 -19.27 8.10 -3.70
CA LEU A 151 -17.81 8.20 -3.91
C LEU A 151 -17.19 9.40 -3.19
N LYS A 152 -17.73 10.61 -3.39
CA LYS A 152 -17.19 11.82 -2.77
C LYS A 152 -17.42 11.90 -1.27
N PRO A 153 -18.65 11.64 -0.74
CA PRO A 153 -18.90 11.75 0.70
C PRO A 153 -18.07 10.75 1.48
N TYR A 154 -17.99 9.49 1.01
CA TYR A 154 -17.18 8.48 1.68
C TYR A 154 -15.69 8.83 1.66
N ALA A 155 -15.16 9.35 0.55
CA ALA A 155 -13.76 9.79 0.48
C ALA A 155 -13.48 10.90 1.49
N SER A 156 -14.38 11.89 1.61
CA SER A 156 -14.28 12.97 2.60
C SER A 156 -14.41 12.44 4.04
N ALA A 157 -15.37 11.56 4.33
CA ALA A 157 -15.55 10.98 5.65
C ALA A 157 -14.33 10.16 6.09
N ARG A 158 -13.69 9.46 5.15
CA ARG A 158 -12.54 8.59 5.42
C ARG A 158 -11.22 9.35 5.54
N HIS A 159 -11.01 10.39 4.76
CA HIS A 159 -9.70 11.05 4.62
C HIS A 159 -9.71 12.53 5.04
N GLY A 160 -10.87 13.09 5.41
CA GLY A 160 -11.02 14.48 5.83
C GLY A 160 -10.46 15.46 4.79
N ALA A 161 -9.71 16.46 5.26
CA ALA A 161 -9.06 17.46 4.40
C ALA A 161 -8.01 16.88 3.44
N ALA A 162 -7.51 15.66 3.70
CA ALA A 162 -6.55 14.97 2.83
C ALA A 162 -7.24 14.11 1.75
N ALA A 163 -8.57 14.13 1.66
CA ALA A 163 -9.32 13.39 0.65
C ALA A 163 -8.97 13.90 -0.76
N SER A 164 -8.26 13.08 -1.54
CA SER A 164 -8.09 13.33 -2.98
C SER A 164 -9.44 13.17 -3.67
N GLN A 165 -10.08 14.24 -4.11
CA GLN A 165 -11.34 14.14 -4.85
C GLN A 165 -11.07 13.88 -6.33
N ILE A 166 -11.83 12.95 -6.91
CA ILE A 166 -11.83 12.72 -8.36
C ILE A 166 -12.92 13.65 -8.93
N GLU A 167 -12.56 14.43 -9.94
CA GLU A 167 -13.55 15.29 -10.62
C GLU A 167 -14.67 14.43 -11.23
N SER A 168 -15.93 14.87 -11.15
CA SER A 168 -17.07 14.09 -11.65
C SER A 168 -16.96 13.71 -13.12
N ARG A 169 -16.42 14.61 -13.95
CA ARG A 169 -16.13 14.34 -15.36
C ARG A 169 -15.15 13.17 -15.53
N GLU A 170 -14.18 13.03 -14.63
CA GLU A 170 -13.20 11.95 -14.66
C GLU A 170 -13.83 10.63 -14.19
N VAL A 171 -14.74 10.68 -13.20
CA VAL A 171 -15.55 9.51 -12.80
C VAL A 171 -16.38 9.01 -13.98
N GLN A 172 -17.14 9.89 -14.64
CA GLN A 172 -17.91 9.56 -15.86
C GLN A 172 -17.02 9.01 -16.97
N ARG A 173 -15.88 9.67 -17.23
CA ARG A 173 -14.92 9.22 -18.24
C ARG A 173 -14.42 7.80 -17.94
N VAL A 174 -14.04 7.51 -16.70
CA VAL A 174 -13.57 6.17 -16.31
C VAL A 174 -14.70 5.16 -16.45
N ALA A 175 -15.88 5.43 -15.88
CA ALA A 175 -17.03 4.54 -15.88
C ALA A 175 -17.49 4.14 -17.29
N LYS A 176 -17.39 5.06 -18.26
CA LYS A 176 -17.88 4.85 -19.63
C LYS A 176 -16.84 4.38 -20.64
N SER A 177 -15.55 4.61 -20.41
CA SER A 177 -14.54 4.42 -21.46
C SER A 177 -13.35 3.54 -21.10
N ALA A 178 -12.81 3.68 -19.89
CA ALA A 178 -11.56 3.04 -19.49
C ALA A 178 -11.77 1.95 -18.42
N GLY A 179 -13.00 1.80 -17.94
CA GLY A 179 -13.33 1.02 -16.78
C GLY A 179 -14.82 0.79 -16.66
N ARG A 180 -15.29 0.75 -15.42
CA ARG A 180 -16.67 0.43 -15.07
C ARG A 180 -16.99 1.03 -13.70
N LEU A 181 -18.21 1.50 -13.54
CA LEU A 181 -18.79 1.79 -12.24
C LEU A 181 -19.85 0.74 -11.94
N ASP A 182 -19.65 0.00 -10.86
CA ASP A 182 -20.57 -1.02 -10.38
C ASP A 182 -21.33 -0.52 -9.15
N LEU A 183 -22.63 -0.72 -9.14
CA LEU A 183 -23.53 -0.55 -8.00
C LEU A 183 -23.71 -1.91 -7.33
N VAL A 184 -23.56 -1.95 -6.02
CA VAL A 184 -23.76 -3.15 -5.20
C VAL A 184 -25.10 -3.03 -4.51
N LEU A 185 -25.93 -4.03 -4.72
CA LEU A 185 -27.28 -4.13 -4.18
C LEU A 185 -27.33 -5.20 -3.10
N LEU A 186 -27.94 -4.89 -1.96
CA LEU A 186 -28.37 -5.85 -0.96
C LEU A 186 -29.90 -5.86 -0.97
N GLU A 187 -30.52 -6.99 -1.33
CA GLU A 187 -32.00 -7.11 -1.33
C GLU A 187 -32.69 -5.97 -2.12
N ASP A 188 -32.12 -5.60 -3.28
CA ASP A 188 -32.54 -4.52 -4.19
C ASP A 188 -32.21 -3.07 -3.75
N GLU A 189 -31.68 -2.86 -2.55
CA GLU A 189 -31.19 -1.54 -2.12
C GLU A 189 -29.72 -1.34 -2.51
N ILE A 190 -29.38 -0.18 -3.08
CA ILE A 190 -27.98 0.18 -3.38
C ILE A 190 -27.26 0.51 -2.07
N VAL A 191 -26.24 -0.30 -1.73
CA VAL A 191 -25.48 -0.18 -0.48
C VAL A 191 -24.01 0.17 -0.68
N ALA A 192 -23.51 0.11 -1.91
CA ALA A 192 -22.17 0.55 -2.25
C ALA A 192 -22.02 0.79 -3.75
N CYS A 193 -20.89 1.38 -4.14
CA CYS A 193 -20.39 1.33 -5.50
C CYS A 193 -18.88 1.05 -5.56
N HIS A 194 -18.43 0.54 -6.70
CA HIS A 194 -17.03 0.29 -7.03
C HIS A 194 -16.70 0.89 -8.39
N LEU A 195 -15.77 1.84 -8.41
CA LEU A 195 -15.17 2.36 -9.63
C LEU A 195 -13.87 1.60 -9.88
N GLY A 196 -13.81 0.84 -10.98
CA GLY A 196 -12.63 0.12 -11.41
C GLY A 196 -12.22 0.49 -12.83
N CYS A 197 -10.96 0.23 -13.19
CA CYS A 197 -10.48 0.43 -14.55
C CYS A 197 -9.50 -0.66 -15.02
N VAL A 198 -9.34 -0.75 -16.33
CA VAL A 198 -8.40 -1.70 -16.95
C VAL A 198 -7.02 -1.08 -17.02
N ILE A 199 -6.03 -1.78 -16.48
CA ILE A 199 -4.61 -1.48 -16.68
C ILE A 199 -3.98 -2.64 -17.45
N THR A 200 -3.14 -2.33 -18.45
CA THR A 200 -2.36 -3.35 -19.17
C THR A 200 -0.88 -3.07 -18.97
N ARG A 201 -0.16 -4.03 -18.38
CA ARG A 201 1.29 -3.93 -18.09
C ARG A 201 1.97 -5.21 -18.52
N ALA A 202 3.05 -5.10 -19.30
CA ALA A 202 3.80 -6.24 -19.81
C ALA A 202 2.91 -7.33 -20.47
N GLY A 203 1.89 -6.89 -21.22
CA GLY A 203 0.92 -7.80 -21.86
C GLY A 203 -0.11 -8.43 -20.93
N LYS A 204 -0.07 -8.15 -19.62
CA LYS A 204 -1.01 -8.66 -18.62
C LYS A 204 -2.10 -7.64 -18.31
N ARG A 205 -3.35 -8.11 -18.16
CA ARG A 205 -4.53 -7.31 -17.85
C ARG A 205 -4.81 -7.31 -16.36
N TYR A 206 -4.89 -6.12 -15.80
CA TYR A 206 -5.22 -5.88 -14.40
C TYR A 206 -6.60 -5.23 -14.33
N TRP A 207 -7.47 -5.77 -13.48
CA TRP A 207 -8.63 -5.04 -13.01
C TRP A 207 -8.20 -4.21 -11.80
N SER A 208 -8.16 -2.89 -11.95
CA SER A 208 -7.62 -1.99 -10.93
C SER A 208 -8.73 -1.23 -10.25
N THR A 209 -8.79 -1.36 -8.93
CA THR A 209 -9.68 -0.54 -8.11
C THR A 209 -9.22 0.90 -8.12
N VAL A 210 -10.11 1.80 -8.52
CA VAL A 210 -9.90 3.26 -8.44
C VAL A 210 -10.48 3.79 -7.14
N ARG A 211 -11.74 3.46 -6.84
CA ARG A 211 -12.41 3.93 -5.62
C ARG A 211 -13.59 3.05 -5.24
N PHE A 212 -13.79 2.87 -3.93
CA PHE A 212 -15.05 2.40 -3.38
C PHE A 212 -15.87 3.58 -2.88
N GLY A 213 -17.18 3.51 -3.01
CA GLY A 213 -18.12 4.47 -2.44
C GLY A 213 -19.18 3.74 -1.61
N TYR A 214 -19.62 4.37 -0.54
CA TYR A 214 -20.69 3.88 0.31
C TYR A 214 -21.60 5.06 0.65
N PRO A 215 -22.93 4.86 0.77
CA PRO A 215 -23.82 5.90 1.25
C PRO A 215 -23.60 6.15 2.75
N ASP A 216 -24.04 7.31 3.25
CA ASP A 216 -23.87 7.71 4.65
C ASP A 216 -24.41 6.68 5.64
N VAL A 217 -25.59 6.13 5.36
CA VAL A 217 -26.23 5.09 6.18
C VAL A 217 -25.38 3.81 6.32
N VAL A 218 -24.41 3.60 5.43
CA VAL A 218 -23.45 2.49 5.50
C VAL A 218 -22.14 2.92 6.15
N PHE A 219 -21.51 4.02 5.73
CA PHE A 219 -20.20 4.38 6.29
C PHE A 219 -20.25 4.97 7.70
N SER A 220 -21.41 5.45 8.14
CA SER A 220 -21.65 5.90 9.51
C SER A 220 -21.84 4.73 10.50
N ASP A 221 -22.01 3.50 10.00
CA ASP A 221 -22.04 2.26 10.79
C ASP A 221 -20.82 1.38 10.48
N ALA A 222 -19.85 1.34 11.42
CA ALA A 222 -18.60 0.60 11.24
C ALA A 222 -18.78 -0.90 11.00
N LYS A 223 -19.86 -1.52 11.52
CA LYS A 223 -20.14 -2.94 11.34
C LYS A 223 -20.69 -3.19 9.94
N LYS A 224 -21.66 -2.38 9.50
CA LYS A 224 -22.20 -2.44 8.13
C LYS A 224 -21.10 -2.17 7.10
N LEU A 225 -20.32 -1.10 7.29
CA LEU A 225 -19.22 -0.76 6.38
C LEU A 225 -18.22 -1.91 6.25
N ARG A 226 -17.83 -2.57 7.35
CA ARG A 226 -16.89 -3.70 7.32
C ARG A 226 -17.44 -4.88 6.49
N GLU A 227 -18.70 -5.22 6.69
CA GLU A 227 -19.36 -6.30 5.95
C GLU A 227 -19.47 -5.96 4.47
N ILE A 228 -20.12 -4.84 4.15
CA ILE A 228 -20.44 -4.43 2.78
C ILE A 228 -19.15 -4.21 1.99
N ASN A 229 -18.14 -3.54 2.55
CA ASN A 229 -16.85 -3.35 1.89
C ASN A 229 -16.17 -4.68 1.55
N SER A 230 -16.23 -5.65 2.47
CA SER A 230 -15.67 -6.98 2.23
C SER A 230 -16.36 -7.70 1.08
N ILE A 231 -17.69 -7.58 0.99
CA ILE A 231 -18.48 -8.17 -0.10
C ILE A 231 -18.21 -7.43 -1.41
N THR A 232 -18.27 -6.10 -1.44
CA THR A 232 -17.99 -5.27 -2.62
C THR A 232 -16.60 -5.58 -3.20
N THR A 233 -15.57 -5.67 -2.35
CA THR A 233 -14.21 -6.01 -2.79
C THR A 233 -14.13 -7.41 -3.40
N PHE A 234 -14.89 -8.38 -2.84
CA PHE A 234 -14.92 -9.74 -3.34
C PHE A 234 -15.71 -9.87 -4.65
N MET A 235 -16.81 -9.14 -4.82
CA MET A 235 -17.56 -9.12 -6.08
C MET A 235 -16.75 -8.51 -7.23
N ALA A 236 -15.93 -7.49 -6.95
CA ALA A 236 -14.98 -6.96 -7.92
C ALA A 236 -13.90 -7.99 -8.33
N LEU A 237 -13.48 -8.85 -7.39
CA LEU A 237 -12.58 -9.98 -7.68
C LEU A 237 -13.27 -11.02 -8.58
N GLU A 238 -14.49 -11.46 -8.23
CA GLU A 238 -15.27 -12.41 -9.02
C GLU A 238 -15.45 -11.91 -10.45
N TRP A 239 -15.86 -10.66 -10.60
CA TRP A 239 -16.03 -10.06 -11.92
C TRP A 239 -14.72 -10.04 -12.72
N ALA A 240 -13.59 -9.74 -12.08
CA ALA A 240 -12.29 -9.78 -12.75
C ALA A 240 -11.92 -11.20 -13.23
N ILE A 241 -12.25 -12.23 -12.45
CA ILE A 241 -12.05 -13.64 -12.84
C ILE A 241 -12.96 -13.98 -14.03
N GLU A 242 -14.25 -13.70 -13.92
CA GLU A 242 -15.26 -13.99 -14.96
C GLU A 242 -14.96 -13.29 -16.29
N ASN A 243 -14.28 -12.14 -16.25
CA ASN A 243 -13.92 -11.35 -17.44
C ASN A 243 -12.48 -11.57 -17.92
N GLY A 244 -11.82 -12.64 -17.44
CA GLY A 244 -10.53 -13.11 -17.94
C GLY A 244 -9.38 -12.11 -17.73
N PHE A 245 -9.35 -11.43 -16.58
CA PHE A 245 -8.19 -10.64 -16.18
C PHE A 245 -7.09 -11.55 -15.62
N ASP A 246 -5.83 -11.15 -15.78
CA ASP A 246 -4.69 -11.88 -15.21
C ASP A 246 -4.51 -11.56 -13.71
N TYR A 247 -4.88 -10.35 -13.29
CA TYR A 247 -4.68 -9.82 -11.95
C TYR A 247 -5.83 -8.92 -11.50
N TYR A 248 -6.10 -8.91 -10.19
CA TYR A 248 -6.93 -7.91 -9.54
C TYR A 248 -6.07 -7.02 -8.62
N ASP A 249 -5.98 -5.74 -8.92
CA ASP A 249 -5.35 -4.74 -8.06
C ASP A 249 -6.41 -4.12 -7.12
N ILE A 250 -6.25 -4.40 -5.82
CA ILE A 250 -7.10 -3.88 -4.74
C ILE A 250 -6.79 -2.38 -4.46
N GLY A 251 -5.85 -1.81 -5.21
CA GLY A 251 -5.50 -0.41 -5.24
C GLY A 251 -4.26 -0.09 -4.42
N THR A 252 -3.90 1.19 -4.42
CA THR A 252 -2.69 1.73 -3.80
C THR A 252 -2.83 1.96 -2.29
N CYS A 253 -1.76 1.71 -1.53
CA CYS A 253 -1.62 2.06 -0.11
C CYS A 253 -0.20 2.59 0.16
N LEU A 254 0.00 3.21 1.32
CA LEU A 254 1.33 3.63 1.75
C LEU A 254 2.26 2.41 1.82
N ALA A 255 3.50 2.59 1.40
CA ALA A 255 4.53 1.56 1.48
C ALA A 255 5.12 1.49 2.91
N ARG A 256 4.25 1.33 3.88
CA ARG A 256 4.59 1.23 5.30
C ARG A 256 4.15 -0.14 5.82
N PRO A 257 5.07 -1.02 6.25
CA PRO A 257 4.75 -2.40 6.62
C PRO A 257 3.72 -2.56 7.74
N ASP A 258 3.65 -1.63 8.69
CA ASP A 258 2.68 -1.66 9.79
C ASP A 258 1.42 -0.82 9.52
N ASP A 259 1.20 -0.39 8.27
CA ASP A 259 0.00 0.36 7.90
C ASP A 259 -1.26 -0.53 7.89
N GLY A 260 -2.29 -0.09 8.61
CA GLY A 260 -3.55 -0.84 8.73
C GLY A 260 -4.28 -1.04 7.40
N LEU A 261 -4.13 -0.14 6.41
CA LEU A 261 -4.73 -0.36 5.08
C LEU A 261 -3.97 -1.44 4.32
N LEU A 262 -2.64 -1.45 4.40
CA LEU A 262 -1.84 -2.51 3.79
C LEU A 262 -2.15 -3.87 4.44
N GLU A 263 -2.26 -3.92 5.77
CA GLU A 263 -2.68 -5.12 6.50
C GLU A 263 -4.07 -5.60 6.06
N TRP A 264 -5.03 -4.67 5.92
CA TRP A 264 -6.38 -4.97 5.43
C TRP A 264 -6.37 -5.58 4.02
N LYS A 265 -5.50 -5.12 3.11
CA LYS A 265 -5.36 -5.69 1.76
C LYS A 265 -4.67 -7.04 1.77
N ARG A 266 -3.62 -7.20 2.58
CA ARG A 266 -2.90 -8.47 2.78
C ARG A 266 -3.84 -9.60 3.20
N ARG A 267 -4.79 -9.32 4.10
CA ARG A 267 -5.82 -10.29 4.55
C ARG A 267 -6.72 -10.82 3.42
N ARG A 268 -6.66 -10.23 2.21
CA ARG A 268 -7.34 -10.66 0.98
C ARG A 268 -6.39 -11.35 -0.01
N GLY A 269 -5.25 -11.85 0.46
CA GLY A 269 -4.31 -12.60 -0.37
C GLY A 269 -3.59 -11.77 -1.43
N GLY A 270 -3.56 -10.44 -1.29
CA GLY A 270 -2.84 -9.56 -2.21
C GLY A 270 -1.33 -9.61 -1.96
N ASP A 271 -0.58 -9.87 -3.03
CA ASP A 271 0.87 -9.71 -3.09
C ASP A 271 1.20 -8.22 -3.24
N VAL A 272 2.25 -7.73 -2.59
CA VAL A 272 2.69 -6.34 -2.76
C VAL A 272 3.49 -6.18 -4.05
N ASP A 273 3.11 -5.19 -4.85
CA ASP A 273 3.81 -4.81 -6.08
C ASP A 273 3.94 -3.28 -6.12
N THR A 274 5.03 -2.78 -6.70
CA THR A 274 5.18 -1.33 -6.91
C THR A 274 4.22 -0.80 -7.98
N LEU A 275 3.72 -1.67 -8.86
CA LEU A 275 2.94 -1.38 -10.07
C LEU A 275 3.51 -0.23 -10.91
N GLY A 276 4.83 -0.01 -10.84
CA GLY A 276 5.47 1.11 -11.53
C GLY A 276 5.29 2.46 -10.85
N ASN A 277 4.89 2.51 -9.58
CA ASN A 277 4.95 3.70 -8.77
C ASN A 277 6.42 4.06 -8.51
N TYR A 278 6.83 5.24 -8.97
CA TYR A 278 8.21 5.72 -8.90
C TYR A 278 8.45 6.79 -7.84
N GLY A 279 7.44 7.08 -7.01
CA GLY A 279 7.68 7.88 -5.82
C GLY A 279 8.61 7.10 -4.90
N TYR A 280 9.88 7.48 -4.84
CA TYR A 280 10.86 6.92 -3.89
C TYR A 280 11.37 7.98 -2.93
N LEU A 281 11.67 7.55 -1.72
CA LEU A 281 12.52 8.23 -0.75
C LEU A 281 13.77 7.40 -0.54
N PHE A 282 14.89 8.07 -0.29
CA PHE A 282 16.17 7.43 -0.05
C PHE A 282 16.48 7.52 1.43
N VAL A 283 16.38 6.40 2.14
CA VAL A 283 16.53 6.34 3.59
C VAL A 283 17.85 5.67 3.93
N ARG A 284 18.81 6.43 4.46
CA ARG A 284 20.02 5.88 5.04
C ARG A 284 19.79 5.61 6.51
N LEU A 285 19.89 4.34 6.89
CA LEU A 285 19.77 3.87 8.26
C LEU A 285 20.83 4.54 9.17
N PRO A 286 20.55 4.67 10.47
CA PRO A 286 21.52 5.24 11.40
C PRO A 286 22.74 4.32 11.50
N LYS A 287 23.91 4.89 11.81
CA LYS A 287 25.14 4.09 11.99
C LYS A 287 25.03 3.18 13.21
N VAL A 288 24.46 3.70 14.30
CA VAL A 288 24.25 2.96 15.55
C VAL A 288 22.76 2.71 15.75
N GLY A 289 22.41 1.48 16.11
CA GLY A 289 21.05 1.09 16.45
C GLY A 289 20.11 0.90 15.26
N ALA A 290 20.61 0.54 14.08
CA ALA A 290 19.77 0.28 12.91
C ALA A 290 18.68 -0.79 13.17
N ALA A 291 19.03 -1.84 13.93
CA ALA A 291 18.10 -2.89 14.34
C ALA A 291 16.93 -2.34 15.19
N GLN A 292 17.22 -1.47 16.16
CA GLN A 292 16.19 -0.84 16.99
C GLN A 292 15.34 0.17 16.18
N PHE A 293 15.96 0.94 15.27
CA PHE A 293 15.20 1.81 14.37
C PHE A 293 14.24 1.01 13.47
N LEU A 294 14.70 -0.08 12.85
CA LEU A 294 13.85 -0.92 11.98
C LEU A 294 12.85 -1.79 12.77
N TRP A 295 13.07 -1.98 14.06
CA TRP A 295 12.07 -2.54 14.95
C TRP A 295 10.89 -1.59 15.10
N GLU A 296 11.17 -0.31 15.35
CA GLU A 296 10.16 0.76 15.50
C GLU A 296 9.51 1.13 14.17
N THR A 297 10.32 1.28 13.11
CA THR A 297 9.94 1.73 11.77
C THR A 297 10.44 0.74 10.72
N PRO A 298 9.76 -0.41 10.53
CA PRO A 298 10.09 -1.35 9.46
C PRO A 298 9.90 -0.69 8.10
N LEU A 299 10.69 -1.07 7.10
CA LEU A 299 10.67 -0.41 5.78
C LEU A 299 10.59 -1.42 4.65
N PHE A 300 9.83 -1.08 3.60
CA PHE A 300 10.06 -1.68 2.29
C PHE A 300 11.20 -0.98 1.57
N ALA A 301 11.92 -1.69 0.72
CA ALA A 301 12.88 -1.09 -0.20
C ALA A 301 12.85 -1.79 -1.57
N VAL A 302 13.38 -1.13 -2.60
CA VAL A 302 13.55 -1.72 -3.93
C VAL A 302 15.02 -1.97 -4.21
N GLN A 303 15.37 -3.22 -4.48
CA GLN A 303 16.69 -3.62 -4.96
C GLN A 303 16.57 -4.02 -6.44
N GLY A 304 17.16 -3.22 -7.33
CA GLY A 304 16.96 -3.37 -8.77
C GLY A 304 15.50 -3.13 -9.16
N LYS A 305 14.73 -4.21 -9.38
CA LYS A 305 13.27 -4.16 -9.68
C LYS A 305 12.45 -4.99 -8.69
N GLN A 306 13.07 -5.43 -7.60
CA GLN A 306 12.50 -6.39 -6.67
C GLN A 306 12.25 -5.73 -5.32
N LEU A 307 11.10 -6.04 -4.71
CA LEU A 307 10.71 -5.48 -3.43
C LEU A 307 11.32 -6.31 -2.29
N THR A 308 11.92 -5.63 -1.33
CA THR A 308 12.49 -6.20 -0.11
C THR A 308 11.82 -5.62 1.13
N LEU A 309 11.86 -6.37 2.22
CA LEU A 309 11.37 -5.94 3.53
C LEU A 309 12.55 -5.87 4.50
N HIS A 310 12.69 -4.76 5.21
CA HIS A 310 13.74 -4.51 6.20
C HIS A 310 13.12 -4.45 7.59
N LEU A 311 13.54 -5.38 8.44
CA LEU A 311 13.06 -5.59 9.80
C LEU A 311 14.21 -5.48 10.80
N GLY A 312 13.89 -5.22 12.06
CA GLY A 312 14.83 -5.11 13.16
C GLY A 312 14.76 -6.26 14.17
N LEU A 313 15.91 -6.67 14.69
CA LEU A 313 16.04 -7.55 15.85
C LEU A 313 16.94 -6.85 16.87
N PRO A 314 16.37 -5.99 17.72
CA PRO A 314 17.13 -5.28 18.74
C PRO A 314 17.43 -6.18 19.94
N ASP A 315 18.27 -5.67 20.83
CA ASP A 315 18.46 -6.23 22.16
C ASP A 315 17.23 -5.95 23.03
N GLY A 316 16.90 -6.86 23.95
CA GLY A 316 15.74 -6.74 24.84
C GLY A 316 14.62 -7.71 24.49
N PRO A 317 13.88 -7.53 23.37
CA PRO A 317 12.79 -8.42 23.01
C PRO A 317 13.25 -9.85 22.78
N SER A 318 12.51 -10.79 23.35
CA SER A 318 12.67 -12.23 23.11
C SER A 318 12.30 -12.62 21.67
N ASP A 319 12.80 -13.76 21.21
CA ASP A 319 12.46 -14.30 19.90
C ASP A 319 10.93 -14.49 19.70
N GLY A 320 10.20 -14.81 20.77
CA GLY A 320 8.75 -14.94 20.74
C GLY A 320 8.05 -13.59 20.52
N GLU A 321 8.51 -12.53 21.17
CA GLU A 321 7.99 -11.16 20.97
C GLU A 321 8.24 -10.66 19.56
N VAL A 322 9.43 -10.94 19.02
CA VAL A 322 9.80 -10.58 17.65
C VAL A 322 8.94 -11.32 16.63
N ALA A 323 8.78 -12.63 16.79
CA ALA A 323 7.89 -13.42 15.96
C ALA A 323 6.44 -12.89 16.02
N ASN A 324 5.96 -12.52 17.21
CA ASN A 324 4.62 -11.97 17.38
C ASN A 324 4.45 -10.62 16.70
N ARG A 325 5.40 -9.68 16.86
CA ARG A 325 5.36 -8.37 16.17
C ARG A 325 5.29 -8.54 14.66
N TYR A 326 6.13 -9.40 14.11
CA TYR A 326 6.19 -9.59 12.67
C TYR A 326 5.09 -10.49 12.12
N ARG A 327 4.22 -11.08 12.96
CA ARG A 327 3.08 -11.92 12.54
C ARG A 327 2.28 -11.30 11.41
N GLU A 328 1.95 -10.03 11.54
CA GLU A 328 1.09 -9.33 10.58
C GLU A 328 1.85 -8.77 9.37
N MET A 329 3.19 -8.86 9.35
CA MET A 329 4.06 -8.35 8.28
C MET A 329 4.48 -9.44 7.27
N GLY A 330 3.64 -10.48 7.11
CA GLY A 330 3.85 -11.55 6.13
C GLY A 330 3.31 -11.17 4.74
N PHE A 331 4.14 -10.57 3.88
CA PHE A 331 3.70 -10.09 2.57
C PHE A 331 4.12 -11.00 1.41
N GLY A 332 3.18 -11.36 0.53
CA GLY A 332 3.54 -11.97 -0.75
C GLY A 332 4.14 -10.95 -1.72
N GLY A 333 4.81 -11.41 -2.77
CA GLY A 333 5.48 -10.52 -3.74
C GLY A 333 6.88 -10.03 -3.33
N LEU A 334 7.35 -10.40 -2.13
CA LEU A 334 8.70 -10.09 -1.66
C LEU A 334 9.76 -10.97 -2.34
N PHE A 335 10.88 -10.36 -2.68
CA PHE A 335 12.09 -11.07 -3.12
C PHE A 335 12.98 -11.48 -1.95
N LYS A 336 13.14 -10.59 -0.97
CA LYS A 336 14.04 -10.81 0.17
C LYS A 336 13.55 -10.08 1.42
N ILE A 337 13.84 -10.65 2.57
CA ILE A 337 13.66 -10.06 3.89
C ILE A 337 15.02 -9.93 4.54
N TYR A 338 15.38 -8.70 4.90
CA TYR A 338 16.57 -8.39 5.68
C TYR A 338 16.19 -8.21 7.14
N LEU A 339 16.74 -9.04 8.01
CA LEU A 339 16.63 -8.90 9.46
C LEU A 339 17.92 -8.26 9.99
N HIS A 340 17.85 -6.98 10.38
CA HIS A 340 18.96 -6.22 10.94
C HIS A 340 19.05 -6.52 12.43
N CYS A 341 20.16 -7.11 12.86
CA CYS A 341 20.30 -7.75 14.15
C CYS A 341 21.33 -7.02 15.03
N SER A 342 20.92 -6.65 16.26
CA SER A 342 21.83 -6.29 17.35
C SER A 342 22.38 -7.52 18.08
N ARG A 343 21.65 -8.63 18.03
CA ARG A 343 22.04 -9.94 18.59
C ARG A 343 21.84 -11.06 17.60
N ALA A 344 22.53 -12.18 17.80
CA ALA A 344 22.32 -13.37 16.98
C ALA A 344 20.84 -13.82 17.05
N PRO A 345 20.15 -14.00 15.90
CA PRO A 345 18.79 -14.53 15.88
C PRO A 345 18.80 -16.00 16.28
N GLY A 346 17.88 -16.41 17.15
CA GLY A 346 17.71 -17.82 17.45
C GLY A 346 17.15 -18.59 16.25
N LYS A 347 17.52 -19.87 16.15
CA LYS A 347 17.10 -20.75 15.04
C LYS A 347 15.57 -20.81 14.92
N THR A 348 14.88 -20.91 16.06
CA THR A 348 13.41 -20.97 16.12
C THR A 348 12.75 -19.71 15.56
N LEU A 349 13.32 -18.53 15.79
CA LEU A 349 12.82 -17.28 15.22
C LEU A 349 12.94 -17.30 13.69
N LEU A 350 14.11 -17.67 13.17
CA LEU A 350 14.34 -17.74 11.72
C LEU A 350 13.40 -18.74 11.06
N ASP A 351 13.22 -19.92 11.66
CA ASP A 351 12.32 -20.95 11.13
C ASP A 351 10.85 -20.50 11.19
N THR A 352 10.46 -19.77 12.23
CA THR A 352 9.13 -19.15 12.34
C THR A 352 8.91 -18.08 11.27
N LEU A 353 9.92 -17.28 10.94
CA LEU A 353 9.82 -16.28 9.89
C LEU A 353 9.74 -16.94 8.50
N ARG A 354 10.54 -17.98 8.23
CA ARG A 354 10.55 -18.72 6.96
C ARG A 354 9.25 -19.48 6.73
N SER A 355 8.73 -20.17 7.75
CA SER A 355 7.54 -21.02 7.62
C SER A 355 6.29 -20.26 7.16
N ARG A 356 6.21 -18.96 7.45
CA ARG A 356 5.13 -18.08 6.96
C ARG A 356 5.07 -17.99 5.45
N TYR A 357 6.19 -18.15 4.77
CA TYR A 357 6.29 -18.05 3.33
C TYR A 357 6.34 -19.42 2.64
N ALA A 358 6.31 -20.52 3.40
CA ALA A 358 6.39 -21.88 2.85
C ALA A 358 5.27 -22.23 1.86
N HIS A 359 4.13 -21.52 1.95
CA HIS A 359 2.99 -21.67 1.04
C HIS A 359 3.14 -20.91 -0.30
N LEU A 360 4.22 -20.13 -0.47
CA LEU A 360 4.52 -19.41 -1.70
C LEU A 360 5.34 -20.29 -2.64
N LYS A 361 5.07 -20.19 -3.94
CA LYS A 361 5.84 -20.88 -4.99
C LYS A 361 7.32 -20.45 -4.98
N SER A 362 7.58 -19.19 -4.66
CA SER A 362 8.91 -18.61 -4.55
C SER A 362 8.97 -17.78 -3.27
N PRO A 363 9.33 -18.37 -2.12
CA PRO A 363 9.43 -17.64 -0.87
C PRO A 363 10.58 -16.62 -0.94
N PRO A 364 10.47 -15.48 -0.24
CA PRO A 364 11.56 -14.52 -0.15
C PRO A 364 12.76 -15.15 0.57
N VAL A 365 13.96 -14.76 0.16
CA VAL A 365 15.19 -15.11 0.88
C VAL A 365 15.20 -14.37 2.21
N LEU A 366 15.43 -15.08 3.33
CA LEU A 366 15.64 -14.45 4.63
C LEU A 366 17.13 -14.32 4.90
N GLU A 367 17.60 -13.08 5.07
CA GLU A 367 19.00 -12.74 5.31
C GLU A 367 19.14 -11.96 6.61
N SER A 368 20.06 -12.40 7.47
CA SER A 368 20.38 -11.72 8.73
C SER A 368 21.61 -10.84 8.54
N ILE A 369 21.47 -9.55 8.87
CA ILE A 369 22.57 -8.58 8.84
C ILE A 369 22.91 -8.28 10.30
N VAL A 370 24.04 -8.78 10.77
CA VAL A 370 24.54 -8.43 12.11
C VAL A 370 25.16 -7.05 12.01
N SER A 371 24.53 -6.06 12.66
CA SER A 371 25.09 -4.72 12.76
C SER A 371 26.19 -4.76 13.82
N THR A 372 27.45 -4.62 13.40
CA THR A 372 28.61 -4.48 14.29
C THR A 372 28.65 -3.11 14.95
#